data_AF-A0A933ZZ80-F1
#
_entry.id   AF-A0A933ZZ80-F1
#
_cell.length_a   1.000
_cell.length_b   1.000
_cell.length_c   1.000
_cell.angle_alpha   90.00
_cell.angle_beta   90.00
_cell.angle_gamma   90.00
#
_symmetry.space_group_name_H-M   'P 1'
#
loop_
_entity.id
_entity.type
_entity.pdbx_description
1 polymer ?
#
loop_
_entity_poly.entity_id
_entity_poly.type
_entity_poly.pdbx_seq_one_letter_code
_entity_poly.pdbx_strand_id
1 'polypeptide(L)'
;MMTRMILLLLVCLPPVAAASPVASAVGYAHSSSVLKSDTRPGAFQALNVLDGRVSTVWCEGAEGDGTGESVSIGFRGEARIDEVRITTGDQRDEASFKAHHRVKALELKTQEKRHTFVVVDSPEPQSFKLDEPLEVERLLLEIVAVTKGEGAEDVACLADVVFLSGGKPLNGSSLDGKLKHDAGRALLMGTWFAGPAGARDRFLDFYFDGTFHYAFRPFDPEEKAVTLSGDYAFDGNRLRLKLPEKGWVEVKAAPRSGGRNDGARQLDLDAEAIRATLGGKWSDKP
;
A
#
# COMPACT_ATOMS: atom_id res chain seq x y z
N MET A 1 18.15 10.38 72.84
CA MET A 1 18.42 10.33 71.39
C MET A 1 17.36 9.46 70.74
N MET A 2 16.34 10.06 70.13
CA MET A 2 15.29 9.34 69.41
C MET A 2 15.62 9.40 67.92
N THR A 3 16.02 8.26 67.36
CA THR A 3 16.38 8.09 65.95
C THR A 3 15.11 8.07 65.11
N ARG A 4 14.88 9.11 64.31
CA ARG A 4 13.81 9.16 63.30
C ARG A 4 14.18 8.25 62.14
N MET A 5 13.43 7.18 61.96
CA MET A 5 13.52 6.29 60.81
C MET A 5 12.69 6.90 59.67
N ILE A 6 13.37 7.40 58.63
CA ILE A 6 12.76 7.90 57.40
C ILE A 6 12.47 6.70 56.50
N LEU A 7 11.20 6.40 56.30
CA LEU A 7 10.73 5.37 55.37
C LEU A 7 10.74 5.97 53.95
N LEU A 8 11.69 5.53 53.11
CA LEU A 8 11.67 5.85 51.68
C LEU A 8 10.52 5.07 51.01
N LEU A 9 9.47 5.79 50.60
CA LEU A 9 8.45 5.24 49.69
C LEU A 9 9.08 5.12 48.29
N LEU A 10 9.36 3.89 47.86
CA LEU A 10 9.68 3.59 46.47
C LEU A 10 8.37 3.71 45.65
N VAL A 11 8.22 4.78 44.88
CA VAL A 11 7.11 4.94 43.94
C VAL A 11 7.37 4.02 42.75
N CYS A 12 6.73 2.85 42.76
CA CYS A 12 6.72 1.94 41.64
C CYS A 12 5.81 2.53 40.56
N LEU A 13 6.38 3.24 39.58
CA LEU A 13 5.65 3.66 38.39
C LEU A 13 5.19 2.39 37.65
N PRO A 14 3.89 2.24 37.36
CA PRO A 14 3.43 1.11 36.56
C PRO A 14 4.10 1.18 35.18
N PRO A 15 4.47 0.03 34.59
CA PRO A 15 4.96 0.01 33.22
C PRO A 15 3.89 0.64 32.33
N VAL A 16 4.28 1.65 31.56
CA VAL A 16 3.47 2.17 30.45
C VAL A 16 3.22 0.97 29.55
N ALA A 17 1.99 0.48 29.53
CA ALA A 17 1.58 -0.55 28.60
C ALA A 17 1.80 0.02 27.20
N ALA A 18 2.82 -0.47 26.49
CA ALA A 18 2.93 -0.27 25.07
C ALA A 18 1.64 -0.82 24.47
N ALA A 19 0.78 0.06 23.95
CA ALA A 19 -0.39 -0.36 23.23
C ALA A 19 0.09 -1.29 22.12
N SER A 20 -0.31 -2.56 22.14
CA SER A 20 -0.04 -3.47 21.03
C SER A 20 -0.54 -2.77 19.77
N PRO A 21 0.29 -2.58 18.72
CA PRO A 21 -0.19 -2.00 17.49
C PRO A 21 -1.37 -2.85 17.03
N VAL A 22 -2.55 -2.24 16.95
CA VAL A 22 -3.68 -2.85 16.27
C VAL A 22 -3.14 -3.14 14.88
N ALA A 23 -3.08 -4.43 14.52
CA ALA A 23 -2.70 -4.91 13.20
C ALA A 23 -3.29 -3.97 12.14
N SER A 24 -2.42 -3.14 11.54
CA SER A 24 -2.84 -2.10 10.62
C SER A 24 -3.38 -2.76 9.36
N ALA A 25 -4.64 -2.46 9.04
CA ALA A 25 -5.25 -2.98 7.82
C ALA A 25 -4.57 -2.37 6.60
N VAL A 26 -4.47 -3.15 5.52
CA VAL A 26 -4.03 -2.61 4.24
C VAL A 26 -4.94 -1.45 3.84
N GLY A 27 -4.33 -0.37 3.36
CA GLY A 27 -4.99 0.85 2.94
C GLY A 27 -5.09 0.99 1.42
N TYR A 28 -4.06 0.55 0.68
CA TYR A 28 -4.05 0.61 -0.78
C TYR A 28 -3.16 -0.46 -1.43
N ALA A 29 -3.38 -0.69 -2.72
CA ALA A 29 -2.40 -1.30 -3.63
C ALA A 29 -2.37 -0.57 -4.97
N HIS A 30 -1.20 -0.36 -5.55
CA HIS A 30 -1.00 0.20 -6.89
C HIS A 30 0.12 -0.55 -7.59
N SER A 31 -0.03 -0.88 -8.87
CA SER A 31 0.97 -1.63 -9.63
C SER A 31 1.70 -0.78 -10.69
N SER A 32 2.90 -1.21 -11.07
CA SER A 32 3.67 -0.58 -12.17
C SER A 32 2.91 -0.59 -13.50
N SER A 33 2.16 -1.66 -13.77
CA SER A 33 1.26 -1.79 -14.91
C SER A 33 0.07 -2.70 -14.58
N VAL A 34 -0.92 -2.72 -15.47
CA VAL A 34 -2.14 -3.54 -15.34
C VAL A 34 -2.60 -3.96 -16.74
N LEU A 35 -2.89 -5.25 -16.93
CA LEU A 35 -3.56 -5.74 -18.13
C LEU A 35 -4.92 -5.06 -18.29
N LYS A 36 -5.15 -4.41 -19.43
CA LYS A 36 -6.41 -3.70 -19.69
C LYS A 36 -7.50 -4.69 -20.08
N SER A 37 -8.73 -4.41 -19.64
CA SER A 37 -9.93 -5.11 -20.07
C SER A 37 -10.99 -4.10 -20.49
N ASP A 38 -11.38 -4.15 -21.77
CA ASP A 38 -12.36 -3.21 -22.33
C ASP A 38 -13.77 -3.43 -21.79
N THR A 39 -14.11 -4.66 -21.42
CA THR A 39 -15.45 -5.05 -20.97
C THR A 39 -15.61 -5.05 -19.45
N ARG A 40 -14.50 -5.15 -18.70
CA ARG A 40 -14.50 -5.19 -17.24
C ARG A 40 -13.35 -4.34 -16.66
N PRO A 41 -13.54 -3.02 -16.57
CA PRO A 41 -12.59 -2.15 -15.87
C PRO A 41 -12.29 -2.68 -14.45
N GLY A 42 -11.01 -2.82 -14.13
CA GLY A 42 -10.55 -3.36 -12.85
C GLY A 42 -10.50 -4.89 -12.74
N ALA A 43 -10.75 -5.63 -13.84
CA ALA A 43 -10.65 -7.11 -13.83
C ALA A 43 -9.27 -7.63 -13.38
N PHE A 44 -8.21 -6.86 -13.63
CA PHE A 44 -6.83 -7.21 -13.34
C PHE A 44 -6.14 -6.21 -12.39
N GLN A 45 -6.90 -5.43 -11.62
CA GLN A 45 -6.33 -4.37 -10.79
C GLN A 45 -5.45 -4.90 -9.64
N ALA A 46 -4.48 -4.08 -9.20
CA ALA A 46 -3.58 -4.40 -8.08
C ALA A 46 -4.30 -4.80 -6.79
N LEU A 47 -5.45 -4.19 -6.47
CA LEU A 47 -6.21 -4.52 -5.25
C LEU A 47 -6.66 -5.99 -5.20
N ASN A 48 -6.79 -6.66 -6.34
CA ASN A 48 -7.20 -8.05 -6.40
C ASN A 48 -6.20 -8.99 -5.71
N VAL A 49 -4.93 -8.61 -5.53
CA VAL A 49 -3.95 -9.42 -4.80
C VAL A 49 -4.14 -9.43 -3.29
N LEU A 50 -5.15 -8.73 -2.77
CA LEU A 50 -5.30 -8.48 -1.34
C LEU A 50 -6.61 -8.98 -0.74
N ASP A 51 -7.54 -9.52 -1.54
CA ASP A 51 -8.90 -9.84 -1.10
C ASP A 51 -9.11 -11.30 -0.70
N GLY A 52 -8.07 -12.13 -0.78
CA GLY A 52 -8.15 -13.53 -0.37
C GLY A 52 -8.93 -14.40 -1.36
N ARG A 53 -9.20 -13.91 -2.57
CA ARG A 53 -9.94 -14.65 -3.60
C ARG A 53 -9.04 -15.01 -4.77
N VAL A 54 -8.86 -16.32 -4.95
CA VAL A 54 -8.13 -16.86 -6.11
C VAL A 54 -8.84 -16.62 -7.44
N SER A 55 -10.15 -16.33 -7.42
CA SER A 55 -10.93 -16.00 -8.63
C SER A 55 -10.80 -14.55 -9.08
N THR A 56 -10.04 -13.74 -8.34
CA THR A 56 -9.57 -12.41 -8.75
C THR A 56 -8.06 -12.42 -8.86
N VAL A 57 -7.51 -11.51 -9.65
CA VAL A 57 -6.10 -11.56 -10.02
C VAL A 57 -5.61 -10.16 -10.37
N TRP A 58 -4.34 -9.87 -10.08
CA TRP A 58 -3.61 -8.81 -10.78
C TRP A 58 -2.78 -9.46 -11.88
N CYS A 59 -2.91 -8.93 -13.10
CA CYS A 59 -2.01 -9.26 -14.19
C CYS A 59 -1.35 -7.95 -14.65
N GLU A 60 -0.04 -7.99 -14.85
CA GLU A 60 0.68 -6.86 -15.40
C GLU A 60 0.29 -6.60 -16.86
N GLY A 61 0.61 -5.42 -17.38
CA GLY A 61 0.27 -5.04 -18.76
C GLY A 61 1.41 -4.32 -19.48
N ALA A 62 2.64 -4.57 -19.05
CA ALA A 62 3.84 -4.07 -19.70
C ALA A 62 4.25 -5.00 -20.87
N GLU A 63 5.22 -4.56 -21.67
CA GLU A 63 5.83 -5.45 -22.66
C GLU A 63 6.90 -6.31 -21.98
N GLY A 64 6.90 -7.61 -22.27
CA GLY A 64 7.87 -8.59 -21.74
C GLY A 64 7.22 -9.63 -20.85
N ASP A 65 8.01 -10.44 -20.15
CA ASP A 65 7.53 -11.61 -19.41
C ASP A 65 6.94 -11.32 -18.03
N GLY A 66 6.87 -10.04 -17.65
CA GLY A 66 6.44 -9.52 -16.36
C GLY A 66 7.57 -9.34 -15.32
N THR A 67 8.82 -9.70 -15.61
CA THR A 67 9.94 -9.47 -14.68
C THR A 67 10.20 -7.97 -14.48
N GLY A 68 10.33 -7.56 -13.22
CA GLY A 68 10.48 -6.15 -12.82
C GLY A 68 9.14 -5.43 -12.57
N GLU A 69 8.02 -6.03 -12.98
CA GLU A 69 6.70 -5.50 -12.65
C GLU A 69 6.40 -5.70 -11.16
N SER A 70 5.65 -4.78 -10.58
CA SER A 70 5.54 -4.67 -9.14
C SER A 70 4.19 -4.15 -8.65
N VAL A 71 3.90 -4.45 -7.39
CA VAL A 71 2.74 -3.93 -6.63
C VAL A 71 3.24 -3.23 -5.37
N SER A 72 3.00 -1.93 -5.29
CA SER A 72 3.17 -1.14 -4.08
C SER A 72 1.97 -1.31 -3.16
N ILE A 73 2.21 -1.60 -1.89
CA ILE A 73 1.19 -1.81 -0.86
C ILE A 73 1.47 -0.88 0.30
N GLY A 74 0.42 -0.19 0.77
CA GLY A 74 0.50 0.67 1.95
C GLY A 74 -0.55 0.30 2.98
N PHE A 75 -0.16 0.39 4.25
CA PHE A 75 -0.99 0.11 5.42
C PHE A 75 -1.46 1.43 6.06
N ARG A 76 -2.53 1.40 6.86
CA ARG A 76 -3.11 2.58 7.54
C ARG A 76 -2.32 3.06 8.76
N GLY A 77 -1.03 2.78 8.78
CA GLY A 77 -0.14 2.85 9.95
C GLY A 77 0.86 1.70 9.91
N GLU A 78 1.79 1.68 10.87
CA GLU A 78 2.83 0.65 10.96
C GLU A 78 2.21 -0.76 11.12
N ALA A 79 2.58 -1.65 10.21
CA ALA A 79 2.14 -3.04 10.18
C ALA A 79 3.31 -3.97 10.53
N ARG A 80 3.06 -4.84 11.50
CA ARG A 80 3.96 -5.94 11.83
C ARG A 80 3.65 -7.16 10.98
N ILE A 81 4.60 -7.65 10.19
CA ILE A 81 4.44 -8.82 9.32
C ILE A 81 5.46 -9.89 9.72
N ASP A 82 5.01 -11.10 10.05
CA ASP A 82 5.89 -12.24 10.35
C ASP A 82 5.69 -13.46 9.45
N GLU A 83 4.63 -13.48 8.64
CA GLU A 83 4.39 -14.49 7.61
C GLU A 83 3.71 -13.84 6.40
N VAL A 84 4.08 -14.31 5.20
CA VAL A 84 3.47 -13.93 3.93
C VAL A 84 2.96 -15.20 3.27
N ARG A 85 1.70 -15.21 2.80
CA ARG A 85 1.14 -16.28 1.98
C ARG A 85 0.97 -15.79 0.57
N ILE A 86 1.42 -16.57 -0.39
CA ILE A 86 1.44 -16.19 -1.80
C ILE A 86 0.70 -17.24 -2.61
N THR A 87 -0.19 -16.78 -3.49
CA THR A 87 -0.95 -17.60 -4.42
C THR A 87 -0.68 -17.09 -5.82
N THR A 88 0.01 -17.89 -6.63
CA THR A 88 0.53 -17.47 -7.94
C THR A 88 -0.41 -17.77 -9.10
N GLY A 89 -0.22 -17.07 -10.22
CA GLY A 89 -0.94 -17.31 -11.47
C GLY A 89 -2.33 -16.69 -11.54
N ASP A 90 -2.98 -16.86 -12.68
CA ASP A 90 -4.39 -16.51 -12.88
C ASP A 90 -5.26 -17.72 -12.59
N GLN A 91 -5.89 -17.74 -11.41
CA GLN A 91 -6.66 -18.90 -10.94
C GLN A 91 -8.17 -18.78 -11.18
N ARG A 92 -8.59 -17.93 -12.12
CA ARG A 92 -10.00 -17.84 -12.53
C ARG A 92 -10.53 -19.18 -13.05
N ASP A 93 -9.68 -19.92 -13.76
CA ASP A 93 -9.90 -21.29 -14.19
C ASP A 93 -8.56 -21.97 -14.54
N GLU A 94 -8.59 -23.29 -14.73
CA GLU A 94 -7.38 -24.08 -15.05
C GLU A 94 -6.72 -23.65 -16.36
N ALA A 95 -7.51 -23.22 -17.35
CA ALA A 95 -6.98 -22.77 -18.63
C ALA A 95 -6.19 -21.46 -18.47
N SER A 96 -6.72 -20.52 -17.70
CA SER A 96 -6.08 -19.24 -17.38
C SER A 96 -4.77 -19.43 -16.60
N PHE A 97 -4.75 -20.38 -15.66
CA PHE A 97 -3.55 -20.69 -14.87
C PHE A 97 -2.41 -21.21 -15.75
N LYS A 98 -2.74 -22.07 -16.72
CA LYS A 98 -1.76 -22.60 -17.69
C LYS A 98 -1.34 -21.54 -18.72
N ALA A 99 -2.29 -20.73 -19.18
CA ALA A 99 -2.07 -19.76 -20.24
C ALA A 99 -1.12 -18.64 -19.83
N HIS A 100 -1.35 -18.00 -18.69
CA HIS A 100 -0.54 -16.87 -18.23
C HIS A 100 0.75 -17.31 -17.54
N HIS A 101 1.73 -16.41 -17.48
CA HIS A 101 2.92 -16.60 -16.69
C HIS A 101 2.56 -16.62 -15.20
N ARG A 102 3.20 -17.53 -14.49
CA ARG A 102 3.03 -17.70 -13.04
C ARG A 102 4.26 -17.17 -12.35
N VAL A 103 4.07 -16.32 -11.35
CA VAL A 103 5.18 -15.78 -10.59
C VAL A 103 5.93 -16.90 -9.88
N LYS A 104 7.25 -16.98 -10.13
CA LYS A 104 8.17 -17.98 -9.59
C LYS A 104 9.04 -17.40 -8.47
N ALA A 105 9.36 -16.11 -8.54
CA ALA A 105 10.03 -15.41 -7.46
C ALA A 105 9.47 -14.01 -7.28
N LEU A 106 9.18 -13.64 -6.04
CA LEU A 106 8.80 -12.28 -5.63
C LEU A 106 9.84 -11.73 -4.67
N GLU A 107 10.21 -10.47 -4.83
CA GLU A 107 10.99 -9.73 -3.84
C GLU A 107 10.09 -8.72 -3.13
N LEU A 108 9.98 -8.86 -1.81
CA LEU A 108 9.42 -7.84 -0.94
C LEU A 108 10.52 -6.86 -0.55
N LYS A 109 10.35 -5.60 -0.92
CA LYS A 109 11.27 -4.50 -0.62
C LYS A 109 10.61 -3.52 0.35
N THR A 110 11.35 -3.16 1.39
CA THR A 110 11.06 -2.03 2.28
C THR A 110 12.16 -0.98 2.09
N GLN A 111 12.14 0.10 2.88
CA GLN A 111 13.26 1.06 2.87
C GLN A 111 14.58 0.42 3.34
N GLU A 112 14.50 -0.58 4.23
CA GLU A 112 15.66 -1.12 4.94
C GLU A 112 15.98 -2.57 4.56
N LYS A 113 14.96 -3.36 4.19
CA LYS A 113 15.07 -4.81 4.03
C LYS A 113 14.56 -5.26 2.66
N ARG A 114 15.11 -6.37 2.18
CA ARG A 114 14.64 -7.10 1.00
C ARG A 114 14.50 -8.58 1.36
N HIS A 115 13.41 -9.20 0.96
CA HIS A 115 13.15 -10.62 1.17
C HIS A 115 12.67 -11.26 -0.13
N THR A 116 13.34 -12.32 -0.57
CA THR A 116 12.95 -13.06 -1.77
C THR A 116 12.17 -14.31 -1.39
N PHE A 117 10.99 -14.48 -2.00
CA PHE A 117 10.16 -15.66 -1.90
C PHE A 117 10.27 -16.45 -3.20
N VAL A 118 10.70 -17.71 -3.12
CA VAL A 118 10.67 -18.64 -4.26
C VAL A 118 9.40 -19.47 -4.17
N VAL A 119 8.53 -19.31 -5.16
CA VAL A 119 7.19 -19.89 -5.22
C VAL A 119 7.24 -21.11 -6.13
N VAL A 120 6.75 -22.24 -5.64
CA VAL A 120 6.57 -23.45 -6.42
C VAL A 120 5.44 -23.23 -7.43
N ASP A 121 5.59 -23.78 -8.64
CA ASP A 121 4.54 -23.71 -9.67
C ASP A 121 3.35 -24.62 -9.29
N SER A 122 2.42 -24.06 -8.52
CA SER A 122 1.25 -24.75 -7.97
C SER A 122 0.12 -23.73 -7.74
N PRO A 123 -1.15 -24.12 -7.93
CA PRO A 123 -2.29 -23.26 -7.60
C PRO A 123 -2.48 -23.08 -6.08
N GLU A 124 -1.92 -23.96 -5.26
CA GLU A 124 -2.10 -23.91 -3.81
C GLU A 124 -1.36 -22.71 -3.18
N PRO A 125 -1.96 -22.03 -2.17
CA PRO A 125 -1.28 -21.00 -1.40
C PRO A 125 -0.03 -21.52 -0.70
N GLN A 126 1.05 -20.73 -0.71
CA GLN A 126 2.34 -21.07 -0.11
C GLN A 126 2.71 -20.09 0.99
N SER A 127 3.01 -20.60 2.19
CA SER A 127 3.37 -19.80 3.37
C SER A 127 4.88 -19.63 3.52
N PHE A 128 5.31 -18.39 3.71
CA PHE A 128 6.69 -18.02 3.95
C PHE A 128 6.78 -17.27 5.28
N LYS A 129 7.46 -17.86 6.27
CA LYS A 129 7.76 -17.18 7.53
C LYS A 129 8.99 -16.30 7.35
N LEU A 130 8.95 -15.11 7.95
CA LEU A 130 10.10 -14.23 7.99
C LEU A 130 10.95 -14.55 9.21
N ASP A 131 12.27 -14.62 9.03
CA ASP A 131 13.21 -14.84 10.14
C ASP A 131 13.11 -13.72 11.18
N GLU A 132 12.94 -12.50 10.69
CA GLU A 132 12.64 -11.32 11.49
C GLU A 132 11.33 -10.67 11.02
N PRO A 133 10.41 -10.34 11.95
CA PRO A 133 9.24 -9.55 11.61
C PRO A 133 9.61 -8.21 10.96
N LEU A 134 8.82 -7.80 9.99
CA LEU A 134 8.88 -6.48 9.37
C LEU A 134 7.96 -5.53 10.12
N GLU A 135 8.43 -4.34 10.43
CA GLU A 135 7.60 -3.21 10.87
C GLU A 135 7.60 -2.19 9.73
N VAL A 136 6.47 -2.07 9.03
CA VAL A 136 6.41 -1.29 7.79
C VAL A 136 5.08 -0.56 7.63
N GLU A 137 5.13 0.68 7.17
CA GLU A 137 3.93 1.38 6.69
C GLU A 137 3.64 1.04 5.22
N ARG A 138 4.69 0.71 4.45
CA ARG A 138 4.65 0.52 2.99
C ARG A 138 5.72 -0.47 2.55
N LEU A 139 5.40 -1.25 1.52
CA LEU A 139 6.32 -2.18 0.87
C LEU A 139 6.06 -2.27 -0.63
N LEU A 140 7.03 -2.79 -1.37
CA LEU A 140 6.92 -3.13 -2.79
C LEU A 140 7.07 -4.64 -2.93
N LEU A 141 6.17 -5.29 -3.68
CA LEU A 141 6.34 -6.66 -4.16
C LEU A 141 6.75 -6.59 -5.63
N GLU A 142 7.93 -7.08 -5.99
CA GLU A 142 8.45 -7.07 -7.36
C GLU A 142 8.61 -8.50 -7.89
N ILE A 143 8.19 -8.74 -9.13
CA ILE A 143 8.38 -10.01 -9.82
C ILE A 143 9.86 -10.11 -10.23
N VAL A 144 10.57 -11.07 -9.65
CA VAL A 144 11.99 -11.33 -9.95
C VAL A 144 12.13 -12.42 -11.02
N ALA A 145 11.20 -13.36 -11.05
CA ALA A 145 11.20 -14.43 -12.04
C ALA A 145 9.79 -14.99 -12.25
N VAL A 146 9.56 -15.52 -13.44
CA VAL A 146 8.31 -16.19 -13.82
C VAL A 146 8.55 -17.61 -14.29
N THR A 147 7.53 -18.45 -14.16
CA THR A 147 7.38 -19.69 -14.91
C THR A 147 6.51 -19.39 -16.12
N LYS A 148 7.05 -19.68 -17.31
CA LYS A 148 6.40 -19.39 -18.58
C LYS A 148 5.06 -20.13 -18.71
N GLY A 149 4.07 -19.42 -19.20
CA GLY A 149 2.74 -19.92 -19.55
C GLY A 149 2.71 -20.56 -20.93
N GLU A 150 1.62 -21.26 -21.24
CA GLU A 150 1.38 -21.90 -22.53
C GLU A 150 0.60 -21.00 -23.50
N GLY A 151 0.11 -19.84 -23.01
CA GLY A 151 -0.63 -18.87 -23.79
C GLY A 151 0.25 -18.11 -24.77
N ALA A 152 -0.40 -17.46 -25.74
CA ALA A 152 0.28 -16.56 -26.67
C ALA A 152 0.64 -15.20 -26.05
N GLU A 153 -0.03 -14.84 -24.95
CA GLU A 153 0.20 -13.59 -24.23
C GLU A 153 1.39 -13.75 -23.27
N ASP A 154 2.35 -12.84 -23.37
CA ASP A 154 3.52 -12.72 -22.49
C ASP A 154 3.09 -11.90 -21.27
N VAL A 155 2.26 -12.48 -20.39
CA VAL A 155 1.65 -11.75 -19.26
C VAL A 155 1.78 -12.52 -17.96
N ALA A 156 2.34 -11.88 -16.93
CA ALA A 156 2.43 -12.42 -15.58
C ALA A 156 1.26 -12.03 -14.68
N CYS A 157 0.78 -13.04 -13.93
CA CYS A 157 -0.37 -12.88 -13.05
C CYS A 157 -0.06 -13.39 -11.63
N LEU A 158 -0.63 -12.69 -10.64
CA LEU A 158 -0.57 -13.00 -9.22
C LEU A 158 -1.98 -12.96 -8.65
N ALA A 159 -2.45 -14.09 -8.12
CA ALA A 159 -3.80 -14.20 -7.61
C ALA A 159 -3.96 -13.47 -6.27
N ASP A 160 -3.12 -13.77 -5.28
CA ASP A 160 -3.29 -13.23 -3.93
C ASP A 160 -2.00 -13.25 -3.11
N VAL A 161 -1.89 -12.28 -2.20
CA VAL A 161 -0.84 -12.16 -1.18
C VAL A 161 -1.46 -11.77 0.15
N VAL A 162 -1.37 -12.65 1.15
CA VAL A 162 -1.87 -12.38 2.51
C VAL A 162 -0.70 -12.14 3.45
N PHE A 163 -0.69 -10.98 4.10
CA PHE A 163 0.25 -10.68 5.18
C PHE A 163 -0.33 -11.12 6.52
N LEU A 164 0.48 -11.70 7.38
CA LEU A 164 0.08 -12.16 8.70
C LEU A 164 0.97 -11.56 9.80
N SER A 165 0.35 -11.36 10.96
CA SER A 165 0.98 -10.95 12.21
C SER A 165 0.52 -11.86 13.33
N GLY A 166 1.43 -12.66 13.90
CA GLY A 166 1.09 -13.61 14.96
C GLY A 166 0.01 -14.60 14.53
N GLY A 167 0.02 -15.01 13.25
CA GLY A 167 -0.98 -15.89 12.64
C GLY A 167 -2.32 -15.23 12.30
N LYS A 168 -2.48 -13.92 12.51
CA LYS A 168 -3.68 -13.18 12.11
C LYS A 168 -3.46 -12.47 10.78
N PRO A 169 -4.35 -12.64 9.79
CA PRO A 169 -4.21 -11.96 8.52
C PRO A 169 -4.52 -10.46 8.62
N LEU A 170 -3.69 -9.63 7.97
CA LEU A 170 -3.84 -8.18 7.86
C LEU A 170 -4.74 -7.75 6.68
N ASN A 171 -4.93 -8.66 5.73
CA ASN A 171 -5.77 -8.55 4.54
C ASN A 171 -6.37 -9.94 4.20
N GLY A 172 -6.86 -10.15 2.98
CA GLY A 172 -7.46 -11.40 2.55
C GLY A 172 -8.99 -11.34 2.65
N SER A 173 -9.62 -12.42 3.13
CA SER A 173 -11.08 -12.58 3.14
C SER A 173 -11.86 -11.47 3.87
N SER A 174 -11.21 -10.72 4.78
CA SER A 174 -11.79 -9.55 5.42
C SER A 174 -12.05 -8.40 4.43
N LEU A 175 -11.43 -8.42 3.26
CA LEU A 175 -11.56 -7.46 2.16
C LEU A 175 -12.38 -7.99 0.98
N ASP A 176 -12.86 -9.23 1.03
CA ASP A 176 -13.72 -9.81 -0.01
C ASP A 176 -14.95 -8.91 -0.27
N GLY A 177 -15.12 -8.54 -1.55
CA GLY A 177 -16.24 -7.73 -2.02
C GLY A 177 -16.15 -6.24 -1.64
N LYS A 178 -15.11 -5.84 -0.88
CA LYS A 178 -14.86 -4.45 -0.48
C LYS A 178 -13.93 -3.70 -1.44
N LEU A 179 -13.10 -4.42 -2.19
CA LEU A 179 -12.13 -3.86 -3.14
C LEU A 179 -12.71 -3.64 -4.54
N LYS A 180 -13.88 -3.01 -4.61
CA LYS A 180 -14.54 -2.70 -5.89
C LYS A 180 -13.75 -1.65 -6.66
N HIS A 181 -13.67 -1.84 -7.98
CA HIS A 181 -13.05 -0.86 -8.85
C HIS A 181 -13.82 0.47 -8.82
N ASP A 182 -13.09 1.56 -8.62
CA ASP A 182 -13.57 2.94 -8.76
C ASP A 182 -12.51 3.70 -9.56
N ALA A 183 -12.90 4.18 -10.75
CA ALA A 183 -11.97 4.79 -11.69
C ALA A 183 -11.34 6.08 -11.14
N GLY A 184 -12.09 6.86 -10.35
CA GLY A 184 -11.58 8.06 -9.71
C GLY A 184 -10.55 7.69 -8.65
N ARG A 185 -10.91 6.84 -7.70
CA ARG A 185 -10.01 6.42 -6.62
C ARG A 185 -8.75 5.74 -7.16
N ALA A 186 -8.86 4.93 -8.21
CA ALA A 186 -7.70 4.28 -8.83
C ALA A 186 -6.62 5.27 -9.30
N LEU A 187 -7.00 6.50 -9.70
CA LEU A 187 -6.05 7.54 -10.12
C LEU A 187 -5.28 8.18 -8.96
N LEU A 188 -5.86 8.22 -7.75
CA LEU A 188 -5.25 8.86 -6.58
C LEU A 188 -4.68 7.87 -5.57
N MET A 189 -5.16 6.63 -5.57
CA MET A 189 -4.77 5.62 -4.60
C MET A 189 -3.26 5.40 -4.58
N GLY A 190 -2.70 5.36 -3.37
CA GLY A 190 -1.26 5.31 -3.13
C GLY A 190 -0.77 6.40 -2.18
N THR A 191 0.54 6.44 -1.96
CA THR A 191 1.19 7.52 -1.23
C THR A 191 1.75 8.57 -2.17
N TRP A 192 1.56 9.82 -1.79
CA TRP A 192 2.09 10.99 -2.44
C TRP A 192 3.07 11.69 -1.51
N PHE A 193 4.15 12.20 -2.09
CA PHE A 193 5.27 12.79 -1.39
C PHE A 193 5.40 14.26 -1.76
N ALA A 194 5.67 15.10 -0.77
CA ALA A 194 6.07 16.49 -0.94
C ALA A 194 7.21 16.80 0.05
N GLY A 195 7.98 17.85 -0.27
CA GLY A 195 9.16 18.25 0.52
C GLY A 195 10.44 18.25 -0.31
N PRO A 196 11.59 18.62 0.30
CA PRO A 196 12.89 18.63 -0.37
C PRO A 196 13.24 17.27 -1.00
N ALA A 197 13.94 17.30 -2.14
CA ALA A 197 14.45 16.08 -2.76
C ALA A 197 15.43 15.38 -1.79
N GLY A 198 15.18 14.09 -1.50
CA GLY A 198 15.98 13.30 -0.55
C GLY A 198 15.56 13.40 0.92
N ALA A 199 14.62 14.26 1.27
CA ALA A 199 14.09 14.38 2.65
C ALA A 199 12.61 14.79 2.61
N ARG A 200 11.74 13.89 2.13
CA ARG A 200 10.30 14.12 2.10
C ARG A 200 9.76 14.17 3.52
N ASP A 201 9.24 15.31 3.89
CA ASP A 201 8.64 15.60 5.20
C ASP A 201 7.12 15.49 5.15
N ARG A 202 6.49 15.46 3.96
CA ARG A 202 5.04 15.37 3.81
C ARG A 202 4.63 14.13 3.03
N PHE A 203 3.66 13.42 3.60
CA PHE A 203 3.08 12.20 3.05
C PHE A 203 1.56 12.36 3.00
N LEU A 204 0.96 12.00 1.87
CA LEU A 204 -0.48 12.00 1.68
C LEU A 204 -0.89 10.65 1.06
N ASP A 205 -1.61 9.86 1.84
CA ASP A 205 -2.08 8.54 1.46
C ASP A 205 -3.56 8.61 1.09
N PHE A 206 -3.93 8.06 -0.08
CA PHE A 206 -5.31 7.83 -0.46
C PHE A 206 -5.60 6.33 -0.45
N TYR A 207 -6.62 5.94 0.31
CA TYR A 207 -6.98 4.55 0.52
C TYR A 207 -8.16 4.11 -0.36
N PHE A 208 -8.31 2.79 -0.55
CA PHE A 208 -9.34 2.22 -1.45
C PHE A 208 -10.78 2.50 -0.98
N ASP A 209 -11.00 2.67 0.33
CA ASP A 209 -12.34 2.86 0.92
C ASP A 209 -12.84 4.30 0.84
N GLY A 210 -12.02 5.21 0.30
CA GLY A 210 -12.37 6.62 0.22
C GLY A 210 -11.94 7.44 1.44
N THR A 211 -11.04 6.94 2.30
CA THR A 211 -10.40 7.77 3.33
C THR A 211 -8.98 8.16 2.93
N PHE A 212 -8.47 9.26 3.48
CA PHE A 212 -7.10 9.72 3.29
C PHE A 212 -6.39 9.90 4.63
N HIS A 213 -5.06 9.88 4.59
CA HIS A 213 -4.20 10.21 5.71
C HIS A 213 -3.10 11.16 5.24
N TYR A 214 -2.84 12.21 6.00
CA TYR A 214 -1.74 13.13 5.80
C TYR A 214 -0.84 13.12 7.02
N ALA A 215 0.47 13.09 6.79
CA ALA A 215 1.48 13.25 7.81
C ALA A 215 2.54 14.25 7.37
N PHE A 216 2.78 15.24 8.22
CA PHE A 216 3.97 16.08 8.24
C PHE A 216 4.92 15.57 9.33
N ARG A 217 6.10 15.12 8.90
CA ARG A 217 7.18 14.60 9.71
C ARG A 217 8.43 15.47 9.45
N PRO A 218 8.53 16.64 10.11
CA PRO A 218 9.66 17.53 9.92
C PRO A 218 10.96 16.86 10.37
N PHE A 219 12.07 17.24 9.72
CA PHE A 219 13.40 16.84 10.19
C PHE A 219 13.83 17.62 11.43
N ASP A 220 13.43 18.91 11.51
CA ASP A 220 13.69 19.74 12.66
C ASP A 220 12.78 19.33 13.84
N PRO A 221 13.33 18.87 14.98
CA PRO A 221 12.54 18.48 16.14
C PRO A 221 11.82 19.67 16.82
N GLU A 222 12.19 20.92 16.50
CA GLU A 222 11.47 22.11 16.99
C GLU A 222 10.16 22.36 16.21
N GLU A 223 10.06 21.85 14.98
CA GLU A 223 8.84 21.90 14.20
C GLU A 223 7.83 20.85 14.67
N LYS A 224 6.56 21.23 14.74
CA LYS A 224 5.50 20.33 15.19
C LYS A 224 5.04 19.43 14.05
N ALA A 225 5.18 18.12 14.23
CA ALA A 225 4.53 17.14 13.37
C ALA A 225 3.01 17.35 13.34
N VAL A 226 2.41 17.12 12.18
CA VAL A 226 0.95 17.25 11.97
C VAL A 226 0.44 15.98 11.33
N THR A 227 -0.63 15.41 11.87
CA THR A 227 -1.38 14.33 11.23
C THR A 227 -2.82 14.75 11.01
N LEU A 228 -3.39 14.31 9.90
CA LEU A 228 -4.75 14.61 9.50
C LEU A 228 -5.33 13.39 8.79
N SER A 229 -6.60 13.10 9.02
CA SER A 229 -7.30 12.03 8.29
C SER A 229 -8.75 12.42 8.09
N GLY A 230 -9.38 11.82 7.09
CA GLY A 230 -10.77 12.07 6.77
C GLY A 230 -11.22 11.32 5.54
N ASP A 231 -12.41 11.67 5.07
CA ASP A 231 -12.98 11.12 3.83
C ASP A 231 -12.47 11.92 2.64
N TYR A 232 -12.31 11.29 1.48
CA TYR A 232 -12.09 11.96 0.21
C TYR A 232 -13.09 11.50 -0.86
N ALA A 233 -13.33 12.36 -1.83
CA ALA A 233 -14.07 12.04 -3.04
C ALA A 233 -13.32 12.61 -4.24
N PHE A 234 -13.14 11.81 -5.29
CA PHE A 234 -12.52 12.25 -6.53
C PHE A 234 -13.27 11.69 -7.72
N ASP A 235 -13.63 12.55 -8.66
CA ASP A 235 -14.39 12.20 -9.87
C ASP A 235 -13.52 12.18 -11.14
N GLY A 236 -12.19 12.24 -10.99
CA GLY A 236 -11.24 12.37 -12.10
C GLY A 236 -10.79 13.81 -12.36
N ASN A 237 -11.53 14.81 -11.88
CA ASN A 237 -11.22 16.23 -12.10
C ASN A 237 -11.24 17.06 -10.81
N ARG A 238 -12.09 16.71 -9.84
CA ARG A 238 -12.27 17.45 -8.59
C ARG A 238 -11.99 16.56 -7.40
N LEU A 239 -10.97 16.91 -6.62
CA LEU A 239 -10.71 16.30 -5.33
C LEU A 239 -11.44 17.07 -4.25
N ARG A 240 -12.16 16.37 -3.39
CA ARG A 240 -12.74 16.92 -2.17
C ARG A 240 -12.20 16.15 -0.99
N LEU A 241 -11.79 16.87 0.05
CA LEU A 241 -11.31 16.31 1.30
C LEU A 241 -12.22 16.76 2.43
N LYS A 242 -12.68 15.82 3.26
CA LYS A 242 -13.47 16.12 4.45
C LYS A 242 -12.54 16.25 5.64
N LEU A 243 -12.38 17.48 6.12
CA LEU A 243 -11.53 17.80 7.25
C LEU A 243 -12.34 17.78 8.55
N PRO A 244 -11.76 17.33 9.68
CA PRO A 244 -12.47 17.20 10.96
C PRO A 244 -13.23 18.47 11.40
N GLU A 245 -12.68 19.66 11.16
CA GLU A 245 -13.26 20.92 11.63
C GLU A 245 -13.88 21.78 10.51
N LYS A 246 -13.57 21.51 9.24
CA LYS A 246 -14.00 22.34 8.10
C LYS A 246 -15.05 21.66 7.22
N GLY A 247 -15.33 20.38 7.45
CA GLY A 247 -16.17 19.59 6.56
C GLY A 247 -15.52 19.41 5.19
N TRP A 248 -16.34 19.28 4.14
CA TRP A 248 -15.87 19.07 2.77
C TRP A 248 -15.25 20.35 2.21
N VAL A 249 -13.97 20.27 1.87
CA VAL A 249 -13.22 21.31 1.17
C VAL A 249 -12.87 20.79 -0.22
N GLU A 250 -13.19 21.57 -1.25
CA GLU A 250 -12.72 21.28 -2.60
C GLU A 250 -11.25 21.68 -2.72
N VAL A 251 -10.47 20.76 -3.23
CA VAL A 251 -9.05 20.92 -3.53
C VAL A 251 -8.90 20.82 -5.03
N LYS A 252 -8.35 21.86 -5.65
CA LYS A 252 -7.94 21.72 -7.04
C LYS A 252 -6.85 20.67 -7.07
N ALA A 253 -7.08 19.62 -7.86
CA ALA A 253 -6.14 18.54 -8.07
C ALA A 253 -6.19 18.21 -9.56
N ALA A 254 -5.12 18.53 -10.27
CA ALA A 254 -4.95 18.09 -11.65
C ALA A 254 -3.85 17.03 -11.67
N PRO A 255 -4.16 15.77 -12.04
CA PRO A 255 -3.14 14.81 -12.38
C PRO A 255 -2.38 15.36 -13.58
N ARG A 256 -1.08 15.64 -13.42
CA ARG A 256 -0.26 16.06 -14.56
C ARG A 256 0.29 14.82 -15.25
N SER A 257 -0.37 14.38 -16.31
CA SER A 257 0.18 13.42 -17.27
C SER A 257 0.98 14.18 -18.34
N GLY A 258 2.19 14.63 -17.99
CA GLY A 258 3.02 15.32 -18.97
C GLY A 258 4.08 16.23 -18.38
N GLY A 259 5.26 15.67 -18.12
CA GLY A 259 6.49 16.38 -17.81
C GLY A 259 7.61 15.34 -17.78
N ARG A 260 8.68 15.58 -18.55
CA ARG A 260 9.92 14.76 -18.71
C ARG A 260 9.76 13.26 -18.37
N ASN A 261 9.68 12.41 -19.40
CA ASN A 261 9.62 10.93 -19.36
C ASN A 261 10.42 10.27 -18.20
N ASP A 262 9.86 10.26 -17.00
CA ASP A 262 10.36 9.50 -15.85
C ASP A 262 9.26 8.60 -15.25
N GLY A 263 8.04 8.67 -15.77
CA GLY A 263 6.90 7.85 -15.35
C GLY A 263 6.27 8.22 -14.00
N ALA A 264 6.56 9.40 -13.42
CA ALA A 264 5.92 9.86 -12.18
C ALA A 264 4.60 10.61 -12.45
N ARG A 265 3.58 10.37 -11.60
CA ARG A 265 2.37 11.21 -11.54
C ARG A 265 2.60 12.36 -10.59
N GLN A 266 2.02 13.52 -10.93
CA GLN A 266 2.03 14.69 -10.07
C GLN A 266 0.62 15.20 -9.79
N LEU A 267 0.42 15.71 -8.57
CA LEU A 267 -0.74 16.48 -8.17
C LEU A 267 -0.31 17.87 -7.73
N ASP A 268 -1.03 18.88 -8.16
CA ASP A 268 -0.95 20.23 -7.60
C ASP A 268 -2.16 20.42 -6.71
N LEU A 269 -1.95 20.53 -5.40
CA LEU A 269 -3.00 20.76 -4.41
C LEU A 269 -2.99 22.23 -4.02
N ASP A 270 -3.94 23.00 -4.54
CA ASP A 270 -4.08 24.41 -4.20
C ASP A 270 -5.51 24.74 -3.75
N ALA A 271 -5.67 24.87 -2.44
CA ALA A 271 -6.90 25.34 -1.83
C ALA A 271 -6.56 26.21 -0.62
N GLU A 272 -7.06 27.45 -0.62
CA GLU A 272 -6.82 28.45 0.43
C GLU A 272 -7.11 27.91 1.84
N ALA A 273 -8.17 27.09 1.97
CA ALA A 273 -8.59 26.51 3.24
C ALA A 273 -7.61 25.48 3.84
N ILE A 274 -6.70 24.91 3.04
CA ILE A 274 -5.69 23.91 3.47
C ILE A 274 -4.28 24.26 3.00
N ARG A 275 -4.07 25.45 2.43
CA ARG A 275 -2.81 25.83 1.76
C ARG A 275 -1.60 25.74 2.68
N ALA A 276 -1.78 26.01 3.96
CA ALA A 276 -0.72 25.89 4.97
C ALA A 276 -0.37 24.45 5.35
N THR A 277 -1.25 23.47 5.08
CA THR A 277 -1.09 22.07 5.52
C THR A 277 -0.87 21.13 4.34
N LEU A 278 -1.76 21.16 3.35
CA LEU A 278 -1.76 20.25 2.20
C LEU A 278 -1.34 20.96 0.90
N GLY A 279 -1.17 22.27 0.93
CA GLY A 279 -0.82 23.07 -0.24
C GLY A 279 0.53 22.68 -0.83
N GLY A 280 0.61 22.60 -2.17
CA GLY A 280 1.86 22.42 -2.89
C GLY A 280 1.81 21.30 -3.93
N LYS A 281 3.01 20.96 -4.44
CA LYS A 281 3.19 19.91 -5.44
C LYS A 281 3.52 18.58 -4.78
N TRP A 282 2.84 17.55 -5.26
CA TRP A 282 2.90 16.19 -4.75
C TRP A 282 3.29 15.25 -5.87
N SER A 283 4.15 14.28 -5.56
CA SER A 283 4.65 13.26 -6.49
C SER A 283 4.26 11.88 -5.97
N ASP A 284 3.85 10.96 -6.83
CA ASP A 284 3.66 9.55 -6.45
C ASP A 284 4.99 8.79 -6.30
N LYS A 285 6.10 9.45 -6.65
CA LYS A 285 7.46 8.97 -6.39
C LYS A 285 8.11 9.71 -5.22
N PRO A 286 8.82 9.02 -4.32
CA PRO A 286 9.65 9.60 -3.27
C PRO A 286 10.70 10.58 -3.78
#